data_AF-A0A3R7IEG7-F1
#
_entry.id   AF-A0A3R7IEG7-F1
#
_cell.length_a   1.000
_cell.length_b   1.000
_cell.length_c   1.000
_cell.angle_alpha   90.00
_cell.angle_beta   90.00
_cell.angle_gamma   90.00
#
_symmetry.space_group_name_H-M   'P 1'
#
loop_
_entity.id
_entity.type
_entity.pdbx_description
1 polymer ?
#
loop_
_entity_poly.entity_id
_entity_poly.type
_entity_poly.pdbx_seq_one_letter_code
_entity_poly.pdbx_strand_id
1 'polypeptide(L)'
;MVGKITRYCVPFSIPSSDRRRKFTKDMELAAIFCIAELHRKRGIDFILKRPAEEIDFIVQALYPFLLAPNQNKTLLFDGFGFISYSFKYDLLPSVETFINNLKRSAVNPQSYSATLMQYLDYFDSFTGVDKRTIKGLITDRDFINEFLTLFDKAVRVRKPIVDKIILSPSINEDTVRILSNEISEFRKRLQTDLNTLQKAMNLLNKLTERQLTKKQTEVLSIEKLYDKKISKTKEALSKRAERIRSHFDKKIMDIGRELDKKIQDLHKEHLRLQSRREELLETRAEYATKLKSLDKKKDSEDILALQESISEIDEKIGRLEDRVEEVAQKVDEISKKKRLEISRLSIECRNKIGEVMGKLDELEAEFKAKIKMREESVRSLQELTDIISSKINSLLDLKKKALTEFEELGIEIKTRRITVVYVPFYIICFRRKSERRYVTIPTSMVESMGGLTKVKSLIGLSDVKSLLKPFPHIEELVNEFTLLLEENPVFEAEIAEAGSKLNILKSKSLRKSIKEGLKKLCDEEWFSENELSLLYRILGKYGD
;
A
#
# COMPACT_ATOMS: atom_id res chain seq x y z
N MET A 1 -21.64 -25.05 35.48
CA MET A 1 -20.81 -25.12 36.69
C MET A 1 -19.98 -23.85 36.80
N VAL A 2 -20.40 -22.89 37.64
CA VAL A 2 -19.65 -21.65 37.87
C VAL A 2 -18.45 -22.00 38.74
N GLY A 3 -17.27 -22.13 38.13
CA GLY A 3 -16.05 -22.41 38.86
C GLY A 3 -15.70 -21.23 39.78
N LYS A 4 -15.25 -21.52 41.00
CA LYS A 4 -14.77 -20.51 41.96
C LYS A 4 -13.75 -19.58 41.28
N ILE A 5 -14.09 -18.29 41.16
CA ILE A 5 -13.23 -17.25 40.56
C ILE A 5 -11.89 -17.21 41.32
N THR A 6 -10.80 -17.18 40.57
CA THR A 6 -9.46 -17.02 41.17
C THR A 6 -9.25 -15.56 41.54
N ARG A 7 -8.78 -15.31 42.76
CA ARG A 7 -8.57 -13.97 43.30
C ARG A 7 -7.14 -13.84 43.81
N TYR A 8 -6.50 -12.72 43.49
CA TYR A 8 -5.19 -12.31 44.00
C TYR A 8 -5.30 -10.97 44.71
N CYS A 9 -4.41 -10.73 45.67
CA CYS A 9 -4.29 -9.43 46.35
C CYS A 9 -2.83 -9.03 46.34
N VAL A 10 -2.55 -7.83 45.83
CA VAL A 10 -1.24 -7.18 45.89
C VAL A 10 -1.02 -6.65 47.31
N PRO A 11 0.22 -6.64 47.85
CA PRO A 11 0.52 -5.88 49.06
C PRO A 11 0.40 -4.36 48.82
N PHE A 12 0.03 -3.60 49.84
CA PHE A 12 -0.05 -2.14 49.71
C PHE A 12 1.30 -1.46 49.56
N SER A 13 2.30 -2.01 50.23
CA SER A 13 3.64 -1.46 50.26
C SER A 13 4.60 -2.46 49.64
N ILE A 14 5.43 -1.98 48.71
CA ILE A 14 6.49 -2.78 48.08
C ILE A 14 7.83 -2.09 48.39
N PRO A 15 8.79 -2.75 49.05
CA PRO A 15 10.08 -2.13 49.33
C PRO A 15 10.82 -1.79 48.04
N SER A 16 11.42 -0.60 47.99
CA SER A 16 12.34 -0.22 46.93
C SER A 16 13.58 -1.13 46.92
N SER A 17 14.28 -1.21 45.78
CA SER A 17 15.43 -2.09 45.62
C SER A 17 16.63 -1.72 46.50
N ASP A 18 16.75 -0.45 46.87
CA ASP A 18 17.79 0.09 47.74
C ASP A 18 17.48 -0.09 49.25
N ARG A 19 16.24 -0.48 49.59
CA ARG A 19 15.81 -0.62 50.98
C ARG A 19 16.28 -1.92 51.62
N ARG A 20 17.22 -1.78 52.55
CA ARG A 20 17.76 -2.91 53.35
C ARG A 20 16.94 -3.24 54.60
N ARG A 21 16.27 -2.26 55.21
CA ARG A 21 15.47 -2.46 56.43
C ARG A 21 14.07 -2.96 56.08
N LYS A 22 13.62 -4.03 56.75
CA LYS A 22 12.31 -4.64 56.52
C LYS A 22 11.19 -3.64 56.85
N PHE A 23 10.32 -3.36 55.88
CA PHE A 23 9.09 -2.63 56.11
C PHE A 23 8.00 -3.58 56.58
N THR A 24 7.43 -3.34 57.76
CA THR A 24 6.44 -4.23 58.40
C THR A 24 5.04 -3.65 58.33
N LYS A 25 4.01 -4.48 58.52
CA LYS A 25 2.61 -4.02 58.54
C LYS A 25 2.36 -2.97 59.62
N ASP A 26 3.02 -3.08 60.78
CA ASP A 26 2.95 -2.06 61.84
C ASP A 26 3.45 -0.70 61.34
N MET A 27 4.59 -0.69 60.62
CA MET A 27 5.16 0.52 60.04
C MET A 27 4.29 1.09 58.91
N GLU A 28 3.65 0.23 58.11
CA GLU A 28 2.66 0.66 57.13
C GLU A 28 1.51 1.41 57.79
N LEU A 29 0.87 0.81 58.80
CA LEU A 29 -0.24 1.45 59.52
C LEU A 29 0.19 2.77 60.19
N ALA A 30 1.40 2.81 60.74
CA ALA A 30 1.98 4.02 61.32
C ALA A 30 2.24 5.12 60.29
N ALA A 31 2.81 4.79 59.12
CA ALA A 31 3.04 5.74 58.04
C ALA A 31 1.72 6.34 57.53
N ILE A 32 0.70 5.50 57.32
CA ILE A 32 -0.63 5.93 56.92
C ILE A 32 -1.26 6.86 57.96
N PHE A 33 -1.13 6.54 59.26
CA PHE A 33 -1.61 7.40 60.33
C PHE A 33 -0.88 8.77 60.34
N CYS A 34 0.44 8.79 60.18
CA CYS A 34 1.21 10.03 60.07
C CYS A 34 0.76 10.88 58.88
N ILE A 35 0.59 10.27 57.70
CA ILE A 35 0.12 10.95 56.50
C ILE A 35 -1.31 11.48 56.71
N ALA A 36 -2.19 10.72 57.36
CA ALA A 36 -3.53 11.19 57.69
C ALA A 36 -3.51 12.45 58.59
N GLU A 37 -2.66 12.48 59.62
CA GLU A 37 -2.50 13.66 60.48
C GLU A 37 -1.82 14.85 59.78
N LEU A 38 -0.98 14.61 58.76
CA LEU A 38 -0.43 15.65 57.88
C LEU A 38 -1.51 16.27 56.99
N HIS A 39 -2.41 15.46 56.44
CA HIS A 39 -3.49 15.92 55.55
C HIS A 39 -4.68 16.54 56.30
N ARG A 40 -4.74 16.42 57.63
CA ARG A 40 -5.82 16.96 58.47
C ARG A 40 -5.75 18.49 58.56
N LYS A 41 -6.81 19.20 58.17
CA LYS A 41 -6.86 20.66 58.28
C LYS A 41 -7.11 21.06 59.74
N ARG A 42 -6.10 21.63 60.39
CA ARG A 42 -6.13 21.98 61.83
C ARG A 42 -6.97 23.22 62.18
N GLY A 43 -7.53 23.90 61.18
CA GLY A 43 -8.14 25.24 61.35
C GLY A 43 -7.06 26.31 61.46
N ILE A 44 -7.31 27.51 60.94
CA ILE A 44 -6.44 28.68 61.19
C ILE A 44 -7.28 29.72 61.91
N ASP A 45 -6.87 30.02 63.14
CA ASP A 45 -7.34 31.15 63.93
C ASP A 45 -6.77 32.44 63.35
N PHE A 46 -7.66 33.33 62.88
CA PHE A 46 -7.72 34.75 63.27
C PHE A 46 -8.81 35.53 62.50
N ILE A 47 -9.32 35.03 61.36
CA ILE A 47 -10.32 35.77 60.54
C ILE A 47 -11.59 34.95 60.23
N LEU A 48 -11.50 33.62 60.06
CA LEU A 48 -12.67 32.77 59.84
C LEU A 48 -12.64 31.58 60.81
N LYS A 49 -13.46 31.61 61.87
CA LYS A 49 -13.68 30.54 62.86
C LYS A 49 -14.13 29.20 62.21
N ARG A 50 -13.24 28.52 61.50
CA ARG A 50 -13.51 27.20 60.90
C ARG A 50 -13.05 26.11 61.88
N PRO A 51 -13.94 25.20 62.31
CA PRO A 51 -13.55 24.12 63.22
C PRO A 51 -12.52 23.20 62.56
N ALA A 52 -11.59 22.71 63.39
CA ALA A 52 -10.61 21.71 62.97
C ALA A 52 -11.31 20.46 62.43
N GLU A 53 -10.71 19.83 61.42
CA GLU A 53 -11.14 18.51 60.98
C GLU A 53 -10.68 17.45 61.97
N GLU A 54 -11.50 16.41 62.12
CA GLU A 54 -11.17 15.17 62.81
C GLU A 54 -11.05 14.03 61.80
N ILE A 55 -10.23 13.03 62.10
CA ILE A 55 -10.20 11.79 61.30
C ILE A 55 -11.41 10.96 61.71
N ASP A 56 -12.33 10.80 60.78
CA ASP A 56 -13.53 9.98 60.96
C ASP A 56 -13.16 8.49 60.91
N PHE A 57 -12.47 8.10 59.83
CA PHE A 57 -11.91 6.78 59.69
C PHE A 57 -10.69 6.76 58.79
N ILE A 58 -9.84 5.76 59.03
CA ILE A 58 -8.81 5.32 58.10
C ILE A 58 -9.11 3.85 57.81
N VAL A 59 -9.22 3.49 56.53
CA VAL A 59 -9.58 2.13 56.11
C VAL A 59 -8.80 1.74 54.86
N GLN A 60 -8.44 0.46 54.74
CA GLN A 60 -7.88 -0.08 53.51
C GLN A 60 -9.01 -0.57 52.60
N ALA A 61 -9.02 -0.12 51.35
CA ALA A 61 -9.90 -0.56 50.29
C ALA A 61 -9.14 -1.37 49.24
N LEU A 62 -9.86 -2.21 48.49
CA LEU A 62 -9.31 -3.10 47.46
C LEU A 62 -9.93 -2.77 46.11
N TYR A 63 -9.14 -2.16 45.21
CA TYR A 63 -9.55 -1.86 43.84
C TYR A 63 -9.51 -3.13 42.97
N PRO A 64 -10.62 -3.49 42.28
CA PRO A 64 -10.67 -4.69 41.45
C PRO A 64 -10.16 -4.43 40.04
N PHE A 65 -9.16 -5.20 39.61
CA PHE A 65 -8.83 -5.43 38.21
C PHE A 65 -9.31 -6.80 37.77
N LEU A 66 -9.77 -6.93 36.54
CA LEU A 66 -10.22 -8.18 35.96
C LEU A 66 -9.30 -8.61 34.82
N LEU A 67 -8.81 -9.84 34.91
CA LEU A 67 -7.99 -10.48 33.91
C LEU A 67 -8.85 -11.47 33.14
N ALA A 68 -9.01 -11.26 31.83
CA ALA A 68 -9.82 -12.12 30.96
C ALA A 68 -8.95 -12.88 29.96
N PRO A 69 -9.06 -14.22 29.87
CA PRO A 69 -8.35 -14.99 28.86
C PRO A 69 -8.70 -14.53 27.44
N ASN A 70 -7.70 -14.26 26.60
CA ASN A 70 -7.88 -13.93 25.19
C ASN A 70 -6.82 -14.64 24.33
N GLN A 71 -7.18 -15.85 23.89
CA GLN A 71 -6.26 -16.77 23.18
C GLN A 71 -4.93 -16.99 23.94
N ASN A 72 -3.83 -16.45 23.42
CA ASN A 72 -2.49 -16.60 23.97
C ASN A 72 -2.09 -15.46 24.93
N LYS A 73 -2.94 -14.43 25.05
CA LYS A 73 -2.76 -13.27 25.92
C LYS A 73 -3.89 -13.21 26.95
N THR A 74 -3.80 -12.26 27.88
CA THR A 74 -4.86 -11.95 28.84
C THR A 74 -5.21 -10.47 28.72
N LEU A 75 -6.48 -10.14 28.58
CA LEU A 75 -6.94 -8.75 28.61
C LEU A 75 -6.97 -8.25 30.06
N LEU A 76 -6.52 -7.02 30.27
CA LEU A 76 -6.54 -6.35 31.55
C LEU A 76 -7.67 -5.31 31.55
N PHE A 77 -8.58 -5.45 32.51
CA PHE A 77 -9.68 -4.52 32.71
C PHE A 77 -9.57 -3.82 34.06
N ASP A 78 -9.76 -2.51 34.06
CA ASP A 78 -10.06 -1.75 35.26
C ASP A 78 -11.54 -2.01 35.65
N GLY A 79 -11.80 -2.28 36.93
CA GLY A 79 -13.12 -2.73 37.38
C GLY A 79 -14.19 -1.64 37.50
N PHE A 80 -13.84 -0.35 37.46
CA PHE A 80 -14.81 0.76 37.50
C PHE A 80 -15.08 1.35 36.12
N GLY A 81 -14.23 1.06 35.14
CA GLY A 81 -14.27 1.54 33.78
C GLY A 81 -13.84 3.00 33.62
N PHE A 82 -12.89 3.47 34.44
CA PHE A 82 -12.31 4.81 34.32
C PHE A 82 -11.40 4.90 33.09
N ILE A 83 -10.69 3.83 32.78
CA ILE A 83 -9.89 3.69 31.57
C ILE A 83 -10.76 3.07 30.48
N SER A 84 -10.55 3.47 29.24
CA SER A 84 -11.26 2.91 28.10
C SER A 84 -10.35 2.91 26.89
N TYR A 85 -10.48 1.89 26.04
CA TYR A 85 -9.73 1.82 24.80
C TYR A 85 -10.68 1.89 23.60
N SER A 86 -10.31 2.68 22.60
CA SER A 86 -11.09 2.85 21.36
C SER A 86 -10.39 2.19 20.18
N PHE A 87 -11.06 1.19 19.61
CA PHE A 87 -10.70 0.59 18.33
C PHE A 87 -11.20 1.46 17.18
N LYS A 88 -10.38 1.62 16.16
CA LYS A 88 -10.79 2.11 14.84
C LYS A 88 -10.84 0.93 13.87
N TYR A 89 -11.90 0.86 13.08
CA TYR A 89 -12.10 -0.17 12.08
C TYR A 89 -12.45 0.48 10.75
N ASP A 90 -11.51 0.43 9.82
CA ASP A 90 -11.74 1.00 8.52
C ASP A 90 -12.67 0.09 7.70
N LEU A 91 -13.77 0.62 7.19
CA LEU A 91 -14.80 -0.13 6.48
C LEU A 91 -14.37 -0.36 5.03
N LEU A 92 -14.39 -1.63 4.59
CA LEU A 92 -14.15 -1.94 3.19
C LEU A 92 -15.33 -1.52 2.31
N PRO A 93 -15.07 -1.12 1.05
CA PRO A 93 -16.11 -1.10 0.03
C PRO A 93 -16.69 -2.52 -0.15
N SER A 94 -17.88 -2.64 -0.75
CA SER A 94 -18.56 -3.93 -0.90
C SER A 94 -17.82 -4.88 -1.85
N VAL A 95 -16.94 -5.70 -1.27
CA VAL A 95 -16.13 -6.69 -1.99
C VAL A 95 -17.01 -7.76 -2.65
N GLU A 96 -18.11 -8.16 -2.01
CA GLU A 96 -19.05 -9.15 -2.58
C GLU A 96 -19.78 -8.59 -3.81
N THR A 97 -20.07 -7.28 -3.85
CA THR A 97 -20.64 -6.65 -5.07
C THR A 97 -19.64 -6.74 -6.23
N PHE A 98 -18.36 -6.43 -5.98
CA PHE A 98 -17.30 -6.58 -6.97
C PHE A 98 -17.16 -8.02 -7.47
N ILE A 99 -17.10 -9.00 -6.55
CA ILE A 99 -17.03 -10.44 -6.88
C ILE A 99 -18.20 -10.87 -7.76
N ASN A 100 -19.42 -10.46 -7.43
CA ASN A 100 -20.61 -10.85 -8.18
C ASN A 100 -20.62 -10.23 -9.59
N ASN A 101 -20.20 -8.97 -9.71
CA ASN A 101 -20.12 -8.29 -11.00
C ASN A 101 -19.02 -8.89 -11.89
N LEU A 102 -17.86 -9.24 -11.34
CA LEU A 102 -16.81 -9.98 -12.05
C LEU A 102 -17.33 -11.31 -12.61
N LYS A 103 -18.05 -12.09 -11.80
CA LYS A 103 -18.61 -13.38 -12.25
C LYS A 103 -19.61 -13.22 -13.38
N ARG A 104 -20.52 -12.24 -13.26
CA ARG A 104 -21.57 -11.96 -14.26
C ARG A 104 -20.96 -11.52 -15.59
N SER A 105 -19.93 -10.67 -15.55
CA SER A 105 -19.32 -10.12 -16.76
C SER A 105 -18.33 -11.06 -17.44
N ALA A 106 -17.83 -12.10 -16.75
CA ALA A 106 -16.86 -13.06 -17.28
C ALA A 106 -17.31 -13.86 -18.51
N VAL A 107 -18.60 -13.86 -18.84
CA VAL A 107 -19.12 -14.54 -20.03
C VAL A 107 -18.59 -13.90 -21.32
N ASN A 108 -18.45 -12.57 -21.33
CA ASN A 108 -18.13 -11.78 -22.52
C ASN A 108 -16.90 -10.88 -22.29
N PRO A 109 -15.85 -10.94 -23.13
CA PRO A 109 -14.63 -10.15 -22.94
C PRO A 109 -14.86 -8.63 -22.84
N GLN A 110 -15.76 -8.07 -23.65
CA GLN A 110 -16.05 -6.62 -23.63
C GLN A 110 -16.76 -6.22 -22.33
N SER A 111 -17.74 -7.00 -21.89
CA SER A 111 -18.44 -6.78 -20.63
C SER A 111 -17.49 -6.89 -19.44
N TYR A 112 -16.55 -7.83 -19.50
CA TYR A 112 -15.52 -8.00 -18.48
C TYR A 112 -14.59 -6.79 -18.39
N SER A 113 -14.04 -6.33 -19.52
CA SER A 113 -13.20 -5.11 -19.55
C SER A 113 -13.94 -3.87 -19.06
N ALA A 114 -15.21 -3.68 -19.47
CA ALA A 114 -16.02 -2.56 -19.00
C ALA A 114 -16.29 -2.63 -17.49
N THR A 115 -16.47 -3.83 -16.95
CA THR A 115 -16.61 -4.03 -15.50
C THR A 115 -15.31 -3.63 -14.79
N LEU A 116 -14.14 -4.05 -15.27
CA LEU A 116 -12.88 -3.64 -14.64
C LEU A 116 -12.69 -2.12 -14.67
N MET A 117 -13.01 -1.45 -15.78
CA MET A 117 -12.97 0.00 -15.88
C MET A 117 -13.87 0.68 -14.82
N GLN A 118 -15.08 0.16 -14.59
CA GLN A 118 -15.99 0.69 -13.57
C GLN A 118 -15.41 0.58 -12.14
N TYR A 119 -14.57 -0.43 -11.91
CA TYR A 119 -14.01 -0.72 -10.59
C TYR A 119 -12.60 -0.17 -10.38
N LEU A 120 -12.10 0.67 -11.31
CA LEU A 120 -10.75 1.23 -11.24
C LEU A 120 -10.48 1.90 -9.90
N ASP A 121 -11.37 2.77 -9.44
CA ASP A 121 -11.17 3.59 -8.24
C ASP A 121 -11.90 3.04 -7.01
N TYR A 122 -12.57 1.88 -7.16
CA TYR A 122 -13.44 1.31 -6.14
C TYR A 122 -12.70 0.89 -4.86
N PHE A 123 -11.42 0.55 -4.98
CA PHE A 123 -10.57 0.08 -3.88
C PHE A 123 -9.50 1.10 -3.48
N ASP A 124 -9.64 2.37 -3.85
CA ASP A 124 -8.67 3.42 -3.53
C ASP A 124 -8.55 3.69 -2.03
N SER A 125 -9.66 3.60 -1.32
CA SER A 125 -9.71 3.90 0.11
C SER A 125 -10.85 3.15 0.80
N PHE A 126 -10.83 3.21 2.12
CA PHE A 126 -11.93 2.74 2.95
C PHE A 126 -13.15 3.67 2.82
N THR A 127 -14.35 3.10 2.90
CA THR A 127 -15.59 3.88 2.76
C THR A 127 -16.01 4.62 4.03
N GLY A 128 -15.26 4.44 5.11
CA GLY A 128 -15.52 5.05 6.40
C GLY A 128 -14.74 4.36 7.51
N VAL A 129 -14.94 4.82 8.74
CA VAL A 129 -14.31 4.28 9.94
C VAL A 129 -15.38 4.03 10.99
N ASP A 130 -15.52 2.79 11.46
CA ASP A 130 -16.30 2.47 12.64
C ASP A 130 -15.39 2.59 13.87
N LYS A 131 -15.86 3.30 14.91
CA LYS A 131 -15.12 3.46 16.17
C LYS A 131 -15.87 2.73 17.27
N ARG A 132 -15.17 1.85 17.98
CA ARG A 132 -15.73 1.08 19.09
C ARG A 132 -14.92 1.32 20.36
N THR A 133 -15.58 1.75 21.42
CA THR A 133 -14.94 1.98 22.72
C THR A 133 -15.26 0.81 23.65
N ILE A 134 -14.23 0.12 24.13
CA ILE A 134 -14.36 -0.90 25.17
C ILE A 134 -14.02 -0.27 26.52
N LYS A 135 -15.05 -0.10 27.34
CA LYS A 135 -14.91 0.45 28.69
C LYS A 135 -14.12 -0.51 29.58
N GLY A 136 -13.22 0.03 30.39
CA GLY A 136 -12.35 -0.71 31.30
C GLY A 136 -11.11 -1.30 30.67
N LEU A 137 -11.02 -1.43 29.34
CA LEU A 137 -9.90 -2.11 28.71
C LEU A 137 -8.63 -1.26 28.80
N ILE A 138 -7.59 -1.81 29.43
CA ILE A 138 -6.28 -1.19 29.57
C ILE A 138 -5.34 -1.78 28.50
N THR A 139 -4.76 -0.89 27.69
CA THR A 139 -3.80 -1.24 26.62
C THR A 139 -2.51 -0.42 26.69
N ASP A 140 -2.48 0.60 27.56
CA ASP A 140 -1.29 1.42 27.76
C ASP A 140 -0.12 0.58 28.30
N ARG A 141 1.04 0.69 27.65
CA ARG A 141 2.19 -0.17 27.95
C ARG A 141 2.83 0.18 29.28
N ASP A 142 2.86 1.45 29.66
CA ASP A 142 3.48 1.90 30.91
C ASP A 142 2.62 1.47 32.10
N PHE A 143 1.29 1.62 32.00
CA PHE A 143 0.34 1.06 32.95
C PHE A 143 0.52 -0.46 33.08
N ILE A 144 0.55 -1.18 31.96
CA ILE A 144 0.68 -2.64 31.96
C ILE A 144 1.97 -3.07 32.68
N ASN A 145 3.10 -2.44 32.40
CA ASN A 145 4.39 -2.76 33.03
C ASN A 145 4.36 -2.51 34.55
N GLU A 146 3.75 -1.40 34.97
CA GLU A 146 3.54 -1.08 36.38
C GLU A 146 2.64 -2.12 37.06
N PHE A 147 1.51 -2.46 36.44
CA PHE A 147 0.60 -3.49 36.93
C PHE A 147 1.29 -4.86 37.05
N LEU A 148 2.12 -5.25 36.08
CA LEU A 148 2.87 -6.50 36.11
C LEU A 148 3.87 -6.53 37.27
N THR A 149 4.52 -5.39 37.55
CA THR A 149 5.42 -5.24 38.71
C THR A 149 4.68 -5.46 40.03
N LEU A 150 3.46 -4.92 40.15
CA LEU A 150 2.58 -5.16 41.30
C LEU A 150 2.12 -6.62 41.37
N PHE A 151 1.70 -7.17 40.24
CA PHE A 151 1.15 -8.52 40.15
C PHE A 151 2.16 -9.60 40.53
N ASP A 152 3.45 -9.40 40.23
CA ASP A 152 4.54 -10.29 40.68
C ASP A 152 4.58 -10.48 42.20
N LYS A 153 4.14 -9.47 42.96
CA LYS A 153 4.06 -9.52 44.43
C LYS A 153 2.71 -10.00 44.96
N ALA A 154 1.76 -10.31 44.08
CA ALA A 154 0.41 -10.66 44.46
C ALA A 154 0.31 -12.06 45.09
N VAL A 155 -0.50 -12.18 46.14
CA VAL A 155 -0.76 -13.44 46.82
C VAL A 155 -2.18 -13.92 46.52
N ARG A 156 -2.33 -15.22 46.27
CA ARG A 156 -3.65 -15.82 46.04
C ARG A 156 -4.52 -15.73 47.29
N VAL A 157 -5.72 -15.18 47.14
CA VAL A 157 -6.71 -15.07 48.21
C VAL A 157 -7.35 -16.45 48.44
N ARG A 158 -7.02 -17.07 49.58
CA ARG A 158 -7.55 -18.40 49.98
C ARG A 158 -8.65 -18.32 51.03
N LYS A 159 -8.62 -17.29 51.88
CA LYS A 159 -9.59 -17.03 52.95
C LYS A 159 -10.38 -15.75 52.64
N PRO A 160 -11.62 -15.61 53.14
CA PRO A 160 -12.36 -14.35 53.05
C PRO A 160 -11.55 -13.18 53.63
N ILE A 161 -11.56 -12.05 52.93
CA ILE A 161 -10.98 -10.79 53.42
C ILE A 161 -12.06 -10.10 54.24
N VAL A 162 -11.78 -9.82 55.51
CA VAL A 162 -12.77 -9.33 56.48
C VAL A 162 -12.40 -7.98 57.10
N ASP A 163 -11.15 -7.56 56.91
CA ASP A 163 -10.51 -6.39 57.52
C ASP A 163 -10.34 -5.21 56.54
N LYS A 164 -10.92 -5.31 55.33
CA LYS A 164 -10.78 -4.34 54.25
C LYS A 164 -12.09 -4.17 53.50
N ILE A 165 -12.28 -2.99 52.90
CA ILE A 165 -13.38 -2.74 51.97
C ILE A 165 -13.04 -3.44 50.65
N ILE A 166 -13.85 -4.41 50.23
CA ILE A 166 -13.77 -4.96 48.88
C ILE A 166 -14.68 -4.11 48.01
N LEU A 167 -14.10 -3.35 47.08
CA LEU A 167 -14.89 -2.52 46.19
C LEU A 167 -15.61 -3.39 45.14
N SER A 168 -16.90 -3.13 44.96
CA SER A 168 -17.71 -3.78 43.95
C SER A 168 -17.42 -3.17 42.57
N PRO A 169 -16.94 -3.94 41.58
CA PRO A 169 -16.65 -3.40 40.25
C PRO A 169 -17.94 -3.07 39.49
N SER A 170 -17.98 -1.91 38.84
CA SER A 170 -18.98 -1.56 37.82
C SER A 170 -18.89 -2.48 36.60
N ILE A 171 -17.68 -2.94 36.27
CA ILE A 171 -17.39 -3.92 35.22
C ILE A 171 -17.13 -5.27 35.89
N ASN A 172 -18.19 -6.03 36.11
CA ASN A 172 -18.13 -7.34 36.76
C ASN A 172 -17.74 -8.47 35.78
N GLU A 173 -17.69 -9.72 36.25
CA GLU A 173 -17.29 -10.88 35.43
C GLU A 173 -18.17 -11.05 34.18
N ASP A 174 -19.48 -10.88 34.31
CA ASP A 174 -20.42 -11.07 33.21
C ASP A 174 -20.24 -9.96 32.16
N THR A 175 -20.04 -8.71 32.61
CA THR A 175 -19.69 -7.60 31.72
C THR A 175 -18.36 -7.87 31.01
N VAL A 176 -17.31 -8.30 31.70
CA VAL A 176 -16.03 -8.66 31.08
C VAL A 176 -16.18 -9.77 30.05
N ARG A 177 -17.06 -10.76 30.30
CA ARG A 177 -17.34 -11.83 29.33
C ARG A 177 -17.98 -11.28 28.06
N ILE A 178 -18.93 -10.35 28.18
CA ILE A 178 -19.57 -9.67 27.05
C ILE A 178 -18.53 -8.87 26.26
N LEU A 179 -17.74 -8.02 26.94
CA LEU A 179 -16.70 -7.21 26.29
C LEU A 179 -15.62 -8.08 25.62
N SER A 180 -15.23 -9.20 26.23
CA SER A 180 -14.28 -10.15 25.63
C SER A 180 -14.84 -10.81 24.37
N ASN A 181 -16.15 -11.10 24.34
CA ASN A 181 -16.81 -11.59 23.14
C ASN A 181 -16.84 -10.51 22.04
N GLU A 182 -17.12 -9.24 22.38
CA GLU A 182 -17.07 -8.14 21.42
C GLU A 182 -15.69 -8.00 20.77
N ILE A 183 -14.61 -8.08 21.56
CA ILE A 183 -13.23 -8.11 21.07
C ILE A 183 -13.01 -9.33 20.14
N SER A 184 -13.52 -10.51 20.50
CA SER A 184 -13.42 -11.69 19.63
C SER A 184 -14.18 -11.53 18.32
N GLU A 185 -15.37 -10.92 18.32
CA GLU A 185 -16.15 -10.68 17.11
C GLU A 185 -15.45 -9.65 16.20
N PHE A 186 -14.84 -8.62 16.78
CA PHE A 186 -14.02 -7.66 16.04
C PHE A 186 -12.88 -8.35 15.29
N ARG A 187 -12.17 -9.27 15.96
CA ARG A 187 -11.12 -10.07 15.33
C ARG A 187 -11.65 -10.92 14.17
N LYS A 188 -12.78 -11.61 14.38
CA LYS A 188 -13.41 -12.42 13.33
C LYS A 188 -13.79 -11.56 12.13
N ARG A 189 -14.24 -10.33 12.36
CA ARG A 189 -14.56 -9.36 11.30
C ARG A 189 -13.32 -8.98 10.49
N LEU A 190 -12.20 -8.63 11.14
CA LEU A 190 -10.92 -8.37 10.46
C LEU A 190 -10.44 -9.58 9.64
N GLN A 191 -10.52 -10.79 10.20
CA GLN A 191 -10.13 -12.01 9.48
C GLN A 191 -11.05 -12.27 8.27
N THR A 192 -12.35 -12.00 8.41
CA THR A 192 -13.33 -12.16 7.33
C THR A 192 -13.05 -11.18 6.19
N ASP A 193 -12.73 -9.92 6.50
CA ASP A 193 -12.33 -8.91 5.53
C ASP A 193 -11.09 -9.35 4.74
N LEU A 194 -10.04 -9.83 5.43
CA LEU A 194 -8.83 -10.36 4.79
C LEU A 194 -9.14 -11.52 3.84
N ASN A 195 -9.93 -12.49 4.31
CA ASN A 195 -10.32 -13.64 3.51
C ASN A 195 -11.14 -13.23 2.27
N THR A 196 -12.02 -12.23 2.42
CA THR A 196 -12.88 -11.75 1.35
C THR A 196 -12.10 -10.99 0.29
N LEU A 197 -11.16 -10.13 0.69
CA LEU A 197 -10.25 -9.44 -0.23
C LEU A 197 -9.35 -10.45 -0.98
N GLN A 198 -8.79 -11.44 -0.29
CA GLN A 198 -7.98 -12.48 -0.92
C GLN A 198 -8.79 -13.31 -1.94
N LYS A 199 -10.04 -13.63 -1.59
CA LYS A 199 -10.99 -14.30 -2.50
C LYS A 199 -11.27 -13.45 -3.74
N ALA A 200 -11.45 -12.14 -3.59
CA ALA A 200 -11.64 -11.21 -4.71
C ALA A 200 -10.41 -11.15 -5.62
N MET A 201 -9.21 -11.00 -5.04
CA MET A 201 -7.94 -11.01 -5.76
C MET A 201 -7.77 -12.30 -6.59
N ASN A 202 -7.94 -13.47 -5.95
CA ASN A 202 -7.77 -14.75 -6.61
C ASN A 202 -8.78 -14.94 -7.75
N LEU A 203 -10.01 -14.46 -7.56
CA LEU A 203 -11.04 -14.53 -8.58
C LEU A 203 -10.75 -13.60 -9.76
N LEU A 204 -10.34 -12.36 -9.49
CA LEU A 204 -9.94 -11.38 -10.51
C LEU A 204 -8.85 -11.97 -11.40
N ASN A 205 -7.75 -12.44 -10.81
CA ASN A 205 -6.62 -13.02 -11.55
C ASN A 205 -7.05 -14.22 -12.40
N LYS A 206 -7.82 -15.15 -11.80
CA LYS A 206 -8.31 -16.34 -12.49
C LYS A 206 -9.24 -16.00 -13.67
N LEU A 207 -10.14 -15.04 -13.50
CA LEU A 207 -11.06 -14.65 -14.57
C LEU A 207 -10.35 -13.86 -15.66
N THR A 208 -9.41 -12.97 -15.31
CA THR A 208 -8.57 -12.26 -16.26
C THR A 208 -7.74 -13.23 -17.09
N GLU A 209 -7.05 -14.20 -16.45
CA GLU A 209 -6.27 -15.22 -17.15
C GLU A 209 -7.12 -15.97 -18.19
N ARG A 210 -8.34 -16.38 -17.82
CA ARG A 210 -9.29 -17.01 -18.75
C ARG A 210 -9.64 -16.11 -19.93
N GLN A 211 -9.84 -14.81 -19.72
CA GLN A 211 -10.09 -13.87 -20.83
C GLN A 211 -8.86 -13.69 -21.72
N LEU A 212 -7.66 -13.64 -21.13
CA LEU A 212 -6.41 -13.54 -21.87
C LEU A 212 -6.21 -14.77 -22.76
N THR A 213 -6.44 -15.98 -22.25
CA THR A 213 -6.36 -17.21 -23.06
C THR A 213 -7.36 -17.20 -24.23
N LYS A 214 -8.60 -16.73 -24.00
CA LYS A 214 -9.59 -16.58 -25.09
C LYS A 214 -9.09 -15.62 -26.16
N LYS A 215 -8.61 -14.44 -25.78
CA LYS A 215 -8.07 -13.44 -26.71
C LYS A 215 -6.84 -13.95 -27.48
N GLN A 216 -5.93 -14.66 -26.81
CA GLN A 216 -4.77 -15.28 -27.46
C GLN A 216 -5.19 -16.34 -28.48
N THR A 217 -6.21 -17.14 -28.17
CA THR A 217 -6.75 -18.13 -29.11
C THR A 217 -7.36 -17.46 -30.34
N GLU A 218 -8.06 -16.33 -30.16
CA GLU A 218 -8.57 -15.52 -31.28
C GLU A 218 -7.43 -14.99 -32.16
N VAL A 219 -6.34 -14.49 -31.57
CA VAL A 219 -5.15 -14.03 -32.30
C VAL A 219 -4.59 -15.15 -33.17
N LEU A 220 -4.34 -16.33 -32.60
CA LEU A 220 -3.85 -17.50 -33.35
C LEU A 220 -4.78 -17.93 -34.49
N SER A 221 -6.10 -17.79 -34.30
CA SER A 221 -7.08 -18.11 -35.34
C SER A 221 -7.04 -17.11 -36.51
N ILE A 222 -6.82 -15.82 -36.20
CA ILE A 222 -6.67 -14.75 -37.19
C ILE A 222 -5.38 -14.97 -37.98
N GLU A 223 -4.26 -15.25 -37.31
CA GLU A 223 -2.98 -15.57 -37.95
C GLU A 223 -3.13 -16.71 -38.96
N LYS A 224 -3.67 -17.86 -38.53
CA LYS A 224 -3.91 -19.01 -39.43
C LYS A 224 -4.80 -18.68 -40.62
N LEU A 225 -5.85 -17.88 -40.41
CA LEU A 225 -6.77 -17.49 -41.47
C LEU A 225 -6.09 -16.57 -42.48
N TYR A 226 -5.33 -15.59 -42.00
CA TYR A 226 -4.61 -14.64 -42.86
C TYR A 226 -3.43 -15.28 -43.57
N ASP A 227 -2.66 -16.16 -42.94
CA ASP A 227 -1.59 -16.92 -43.58
C ASP A 227 -2.12 -17.68 -44.81
N LYS A 228 -3.26 -18.36 -44.65
CA LYS A 228 -3.92 -19.07 -45.75
C LYS A 228 -4.41 -18.12 -46.84
N LYS A 229 -4.97 -16.97 -46.46
CA LYS A 229 -5.52 -15.96 -47.40
C LYS A 229 -4.41 -15.25 -48.17
N ILE A 230 -3.32 -14.87 -47.50
CA ILE A 230 -2.13 -14.25 -48.06
C ILE A 230 -1.44 -15.22 -49.01
N SER A 231 -1.22 -16.47 -48.60
CA SER A 231 -0.60 -17.51 -49.44
C SER A 231 -1.36 -17.73 -50.76
N LYS A 232 -2.68 -17.93 -50.68
CA LYS A 232 -3.54 -18.10 -51.87
C LYS A 232 -3.55 -16.87 -52.77
N THR A 233 -3.67 -15.69 -52.16
CA THR A 233 -3.67 -14.42 -52.90
C THR A 233 -2.33 -14.20 -53.60
N LYS A 234 -1.22 -14.43 -52.90
CA LYS A 234 0.13 -14.32 -53.46
C LYS A 234 0.34 -15.24 -54.65
N GLU A 235 -0.10 -16.50 -54.58
CA GLU A 235 0.00 -17.44 -55.69
C GLU A 235 -0.80 -16.96 -56.91
N ALA A 236 -2.05 -16.55 -56.71
CA ALA A 236 -2.93 -16.08 -57.78
C ALA A 236 -2.42 -14.79 -58.44
N LEU A 237 -1.94 -13.83 -57.63
CA LEU A 237 -1.40 -12.57 -58.13
C LEU A 237 -0.05 -12.76 -58.83
N SER A 238 0.80 -13.66 -58.34
CA SER A 238 2.09 -13.99 -59.00
C SER A 238 1.85 -14.57 -60.40
N LYS A 239 0.92 -15.53 -60.54
CA LYS A 239 0.50 -16.08 -61.85
C LYS A 239 -0.02 -14.99 -62.79
N ARG A 240 -0.75 -14.00 -62.26
CA ARG A 240 -1.25 -12.86 -63.05
C ARG A 240 -0.11 -11.90 -63.45
N ALA A 241 0.83 -11.64 -62.55
CA ALA A 241 2.01 -10.81 -62.82
C ALA A 241 2.90 -11.45 -63.91
N GLU A 242 3.07 -12.77 -63.89
CA GLU A 242 3.77 -13.52 -64.94
C GLU A 242 3.08 -13.40 -66.30
N ARG A 243 1.74 -13.53 -66.35
CA ARG A 243 0.99 -13.31 -67.60
C ARG A 243 1.16 -11.90 -68.15
N ILE A 244 1.11 -10.89 -67.28
CA ILE A 244 1.36 -9.49 -67.66
C ILE A 244 2.78 -9.37 -68.23
N ARG A 245 3.77 -9.89 -67.52
CA ARG A 245 5.17 -9.87 -67.95
C ARG A 245 5.36 -10.50 -69.32
N SER A 246 4.86 -11.72 -69.51
CA SER A 246 4.94 -12.44 -70.79
C SER A 246 4.28 -11.67 -71.94
N HIS A 247 3.12 -11.04 -71.70
CA HIS A 247 2.45 -10.22 -72.71
C HIS A 247 3.29 -8.99 -73.11
N PHE A 248 3.91 -8.31 -72.14
CA PHE A 248 4.79 -7.16 -72.43
C PHE A 248 6.11 -7.58 -73.07
N ASP A 249 6.71 -8.69 -72.64
CA ASP A 249 7.92 -9.25 -73.25
C ASP A 249 7.69 -9.56 -74.73
N LYS A 250 6.53 -10.13 -75.07
CA LYS A 250 6.13 -10.38 -76.46
C LYS A 250 5.98 -9.07 -77.25
N LYS A 251 5.32 -8.06 -76.70
CA LYS A 251 5.19 -6.73 -77.34
C LYS A 251 6.55 -6.08 -77.58
N ILE A 252 7.46 -6.16 -76.61
CA ILE A 252 8.82 -5.64 -76.71
C ILE A 252 9.58 -6.38 -77.82
N MET A 253 9.47 -7.70 -77.90
CA MET A 253 10.07 -8.50 -78.98
C MET A 253 9.50 -8.14 -80.36
N ASP A 254 8.19 -7.95 -80.48
CA ASP A 254 7.53 -7.66 -81.76
C ASP A 254 7.94 -6.28 -82.29
N ILE A 255 7.88 -5.24 -81.44
CA ILE A 255 8.37 -3.90 -81.78
C ILE A 255 9.87 -3.90 -82.04
N GLY A 256 10.63 -4.64 -81.23
CA GLY A 256 12.07 -4.79 -81.41
C GLY A 256 12.41 -5.34 -82.80
N ARG A 257 11.77 -6.45 -83.20
CA ARG A 257 11.93 -7.06 -84.53
C ARG A 257 11.52 -6.14 -85.67
N GLU A 258 10.40 -5.42 -85.53
CA GLU A 258 9.94 -4.50 -86.56
C GLU A 258 10.93 -3.36 -86.81
N LEU A 259 11.42 -2.74 -85.73
CA LEU A 259 12.38 -1.64 -85.81
C LEU A 259 13.77 -2.13 -86.23
N ASP A 260 14.20 -3.32 -85.79
CA ASP A 260 15.45 -3.94 -86.24
C ASP A 260 15.44 -4.26 -87.73
N LYS A 261 14.30 -4.71 -88.27
CA LYS A 261 14.16 -4.93 -89.71
C LYS A 261 14.31 -3.63 -90.50
N LYS A 262 13.69 -2.54 -90.04
CA LYS A 262 13.83 -1.20 -90.64
C LYS A 262 15.28 -0.72 -90.61
N ILE A 263 15.99 -0.92 -89.50
CA ILE A 263 17.42 -0.60 -89.38
C ILE A 263 18.25 -1.46 -90.35
N GLN A 264 17.97 -2.76 -90.46
CA GLN A 264 18.66 -3.65 -91.40
C GLN A 264 18.44 -3.25 -92.86
N ASP A 265 17.23 -2.87 -93.24
CA ASP A 265 16.91 -2.42 -94.60
C ASP A 265 17.65 -1.11 -94.93
N LEU A 266 17.73 -0.16 -93.98
CA LEU A 266 18.53 1.06 -94.10
C LEU A 266 20.04 0.77 -94.15
N HIS A 267 20.55 -0.21 -93.40
CA HIS A 267 21.96 -0.64 -93.51
C HIS A 267 22.29 -1.21 -94.89
N LYS A 268 21.36 -1.98 -95.50
CA LYS A 268 21.54 -2.47 -96.88
C LYS A 268 21.54 -1.32 -97.89
N GLU A 269 20.68 -0.33 -97.68
CA GLU A 269 20.67 0.88 -98.51
C GLU A 269 21.98 1.66 -98.37
N HIS A 270 22.45 1.88 -97.13
CA HIS A 270 23.72 2.54 -96.85
C HIS A 270 24.89 1.85 -97.55
N LEU A 271 24.98 0.51 -97.47
CA LEU A 271 26.01 -0.27 -98.17
C LEU A 271 25.93 -0.08 -99.69
N ARG A 272 24.73 -0.08 -100.29
CA ARG A 272 24.55 0.18 -101.73
C ARG A 272 24.97 1.59 -102.14
N LEU A 273 24.62 2.60 -101.34
CA LEU A 273 25.02 3.99 -101.58
C LEU A 273 26.55 4.14 -101.46
N GLN A 274 27.18 3.46 -100.50
CA GLN A 274 28.63 3.45 -100.36
C GLN A 274 29.34 2.77 -101.54
N SER A 275 28.90 1.58 -101.97
CA SER A 275 29.50 0.92 -103.15
C SER A 275 29.35 1.79 -104.41
N ARG A 276 28.19 2.44 -104.59
CA ARG A 276 28.00 3.35 -105.73
C ARG A 276 28.87 4.61 -105.65
N ARG A 277 29.12 5.11 -104.44
CA ARG A 277 30.05 6.21 -104.21
C ARG A 277 31.49 5.79 -104.55
N GLU A 278 31.91 4.60 -104.13
CA GLU A 278 33.24 4.04 -104.45
C GLU A 278 33.44 3.89 -105.96
N GLU A 279 32.46 3.36 -106.70
CA GLU A 279 32.49 3.27 -108.17
C GLU A 279 32.64 4.66 -108.84
N LEU A 280 31.92 5.66 -108.35
CA LEU A 280 32.00 7.03 -108.87
C LEU A 280 33.33 7.71 -108.52
N LEU A 281 33.90 7.44 -107.34
CA LEU A 281 35.22 7.91 -106.94
C LEU A 281 36.33 7.31 -107.81
N GLU A 282 36.21 6.02 -108.17
CA GLU A 282 37.11 5.35 -109.09
C GLU A 282 37.00 5.93 -110.51
N THR A 283 35.77 6.08 -111.02
CA THR A 283 35.51 6.72 -112.32
C THR A 283 36.02 8.17 -112.37
N ARG A 284 35.84 8.93 -111.28
CA ARG A 284 36.38 10.28 -111.15
C ARG A 284 37.91 10.29 -111.19
N ALA A 285 38.55 9.34 -110.50
CA ALA A 285 40.01 9.22 -110.48
C ALA A 285 40.55 8.89 -111.88
N GLU A 286 39.87 8.04 -112.64
CA GLU A 286 40.20 7.75 -114.04
C GLU A 286 40.09 9.01 -114.92
N TYR A 287 39.01 9.79 -114.80
CA TYR A 287 38.83 11.03 -115.56
C TYR A 287 39.82 12.11 -115.16
N ALA A 288 40.14 12.24 -113.87
CA ALA A 288 41.18 13.15 -113.38
C ALA A 288 42.58 12.75 -113.89
N THR A 289 42.83 11.45 -114.08
CA THR A 289 44.08 10.94 -114.66
C THR A 289 44.17 11.26 -116.16
N LYS A 290 43.07 11.06 -116.92
CA LYS A 290 42.96 11.47 -118.34
C LYS A 290 43.12 12.99 -118.52
N LEU A 291 42.54 13.79 -117.64
CA LEU A 291 42.65 15.26 -117.66
C LEU A 291 44.11 15.72 -117.48
N LYS A 292 44.90 15.02 -116.66
CA LYS A 292 46.33 15.34 -116.42
C LYS A 292 47.23 15.02 -117.62
N SER A 293 46.79 14.15 -118.55
CA SER A 293 47.58 13.72 -119.72
C SER A 293 47.35 14.57 -120.99
N LEU A 294 46.46 15.55 -120.97
CA LEU A 294 46.11 16.40 -122.13
C LEU A 294 46.95 17.70 -122.20
N ASP A 295 47.25 18.17 -123.42
CA ASP A 295 48.06 19.37 -123.67
C ASP A 295 47.17 20.62 -123.88
N LYS A 296 47.28 21.59 -122.97
CA LYS A 296 46.36 22.73 -122.80
C LYS A 296 46.20 23.65 -124.01
N LYS A 297 47.04 23.55 -125.05
CA LYS A 297 47.00 24.42 -126.24
C LYS A 297 46.31 23.81 -127.48
N LYS A 298 46.08 22.49 -127.52
CA LYS A 298 45.44 21.79 -128.64
C LYS A 298 44.06 21.22 -128.28
N ASP A 299 43.91 20.71 -127.06
CA ASP A 299 42.79 19.86 -126.69
C ASP A 299 41.78 20.61 -125.79
N SER A 300 41.54 21.90 -126.11
CA SER A 300 40.72 22.80 -125.28
C SER A 300 39.27 22.31 -125.10
N GLU A 301 38.67 21.70 -126.12
CA GLU A 301 37.32 21.12 -126.03
C GLU A 301 37.29 19.84 -125.18
N ASP A 302 38.29 18.97 -125.32
CA ASP A 302 38.37 17.71 -124.56
C ASP A 302 38.66 17.95 -123.06
N ILE A 303 39.46 18.98 -122.74
CA ILE A 303 39.69 19.41 -121.35
C ILE A 303 38.40 19.94 -120.71
N LEU A 304 37.64 20.77 -121.44
CA LEU A 304 36.36 21.30 -120.95
C LEU A 304 35.33 20.19 -120.74
N ALA A 305 35.20 19.26 -121.70
CA ALA A 305 34.29 18.12 -121.60
C ALA A 305 34.62 17.16 -120.43
N LEU A 306 35.91 16.93 -120.16
CA LEU A 306 36.36 16.13 -119.01
C LEU A 306 36.19 16.88 -117.68
N GLN A 307 36.40 18.19 -117.63
CA GLN A 307 36.13 19.02 -116.44
C GLN A 307 34.63 19.04 -116.11
N GLU A 308 33.77 19.17 -117.12
CA GLU A 308 32.32 19.08 -116.98
C GLU A 308 31.90 17.70 -116.49
N SER A 309 32.49 16.63 -117.06
CA SER A 309 32.24 15.24 -116.61
C SER A 309 32.70 14.97 -115.17
N ILE A 310 33.85 15.51 -114.74
CA ILE A 310 34.33 15.43 -113.36
C ILE A 310 33.39 16.21 -112.42
N SER A 311 32.96 17.41 -112.82
CA SER A 311 32.02 18.23 -112.05
C SER A 311 30.67 17.55 -111.88
N GLU A 312 30.16 16.90 -112.93
CA GLU A 312 28.95 16.08 -112.83
C GLU A 312 29.11 14.89 -111.88
N ILE A 313 30.27 14.22 -111.89
CA ILE A 313 30.57 13.12 -110.97
C ILE A 313 30.68 13.64 -109.53
N ASP A 314 31.33 14.79 -109.32
CA ASP A 314 31.44 15.44 -108.01
C ASP A 314 30.06 15.82 -107.45
N GLU A 315 29.17 16.37 -108.29
CA GLU A 315 27.78 16.58 -107.89
C GLU A 315 27.03 15.27 -107.57
N LYS A 316 27.26 14.21 -108.36
CA LYS A 316 26.65 12.89 -108.10
C LYS A 316 27.17 12.28 -106.80
N ILE A 317 28.46 12.48 -106.46
CA ILE A 317 29.07 12.07 -105.19
C ILE A 317 28.48 12.89 -104.04
N GLY A 318 28.41 14.22 -104.14
CA GLY A 318 27.81 15.07 -103.10
C GLY A 318 26.36 14.69 -102.81
N ARG A 319 25.55 14.47 -103.85
CA ARG A 319 24.17 13.96 -103.71
C ARG A 319 24.08 12.57 -103.06
N LEU A 320 25.09 11.71 -103.24
CA LEU A 320 25.16 10.41 -102.57
C LEU A 320 25.59 10.54 -101.11
N GLU A 321 26.51 11.45 -100.80
CA GLU A 321 26.97 11.74 -99.44
C GLU A 321 25.85 12.34 -98.59
N ASP A 322 25.09 13.29 -99.14
CA ASP A 322 23.88 13.83 -98.50
C ASP A 322 22.87 12.71 -98.19
N ARG A 323 22.74 11.74 -99.10
CA ARG A 323 21.81 10.60 -98.95
C ARG A 323 22.32 9.56 -97.95
N VAL A 324 23.64 9.36 -97.85
CA VAL A 324 24.28 8.51 -96.84
C VAL A 324 24.07 9.11 -95.45
N GLU A 325 24.27 10.42 -95.30
CA GLU A 325 24.02 11.15 -94.05
C GLU A 325 22.53 11.09 -93.66
N GLU A 326 21.61 11.26 -94.62
CA GLU A 326 20.16 11.11 -94.38
C GLU A 326 19.79 9.71 -93.88
N VAL A 327 20.39 8.65 -94.46
CA VAL A 327 20.19 7.27 -94.00
C VAL A 327 20.77 7.06 -92.60
N ALA A 328 21.95 7.62 -92.28
CA ALA A 328 22.54 7.53 -90.96
C ALA A 328 21.67 8.22 -89.87
N GLN A 329 21.14 9.41 -90.18
CA GLN A 329 20.21 10.12 -89.30
C GLN A 329 18.92 9.31 -89.06
N LYS A 330 18.34 8.73 -90.12
CA LYS A 330 17.17 7.84 -89.99
C LYS A 330 17.45 6.61 -89.12
N VAL A 331 18.66 6.02 -89.21
CA VAL A 331 19.06 4.90 -88.35
C VAL A 331 19.14 5.33 -86.88
N ASP A 332 19.72 6.50 -86.58
CA ASP A 332 19.79 7.01 -85.21
C ASP A 332 18.40 7.35 -84.66
N GLU A 333 17.53 7.98 -85.45
CA GLU A 333 16.14 8.27 -85.08
C GLU A 333 15.35 7.00 -84.77
N ILE A 334 15.43 5.98 -85.62
CA ILE A 334 14.76 4.69 -85.40
C ILE A 334 15.35 3.98 -84.17
N SER A 335 16.65 4.08 -83.95
CA SER A 335 17.33 3.51 -82.77
C SER A 335 16.95 4.22 -81.46
N LYS A 336 16.80 5.54 -81.48
CA LYS A 336 16.27 6.34 -80.36
C LYS A 336 14.81 5.97 -80.09
N LYS A 337 13.98 5.90 -81.13
CA LYS A 337 12.58 5.48 -81.03
C LYS A 337 12.45 4.08 -80.42
N LYS A 338 13.26 3.12 -80.86
CA LYS A 338 13.31 1.76 -80.29
C LYS A 338 13.58 1.79 -78.79
N ARG A 339 14.61 2.52 -78.36
CA ARG A 339 14.97 2.65 -76.93
C ARG A 339 13.83 3.26 -76.10
N LEU A 340 13.22 4.33 -76.59
CA LEU A 340 12.10 5.00 -75.92
C LEU A 340 10.89 4.08 -75.81
N GLU A 341 10.52 3.38 -76.88
CA GLU A 341 9.36 2.49 -76.90
C GLU A 341 9.54 1.28 -75.95
N ILE A 342 10.73 0.67 -75.95
CA ILE A 342 11.07 -0.42 -75.02
C ILE A 342 11.03 0.06 -73.58
N SER A 343 11.59 1.25 -73.30
CA SER A 343 11.57 1.83 -71.95
C SER A 343 10.14 2.12 -71.49
N ARG A 344 9.31 2.72 -72.35
CA ARG A 344 7.90 2.98 -72.08
C ARG A 344 7.13 1.70 -71.74
N LEU A 345 7.27 0.66 -72.55
CA LEU A 345 6.61 -0.64 -72.31
C LEU A 345 7.12 -1.31 -71.03
N SER A 346 8.41 -1.18 -70.72
CA SER A 346 9.01 -1.72 -69.49
C SER A 346 8.48 -1.03 -68.24
N ILE A 347 8.33 0.30 -68.27
CA ILE A 347 7.72 1.08 -67.18
C ILE A 347 6.25 0.71 -67.02
N GLU A 348 5.49 0.63 -68.11
CA GLU A 348 4.07 0.25 -68.07
C GLU A 348 3.87 -1.18 -67.51
N CYS A 349 4.73 -2.12 -67.90
CA CYS A 349 4.76 -3.48 -67.34
C CYS A 349 4.98 -3.45 -65.82
N ARG A 350 5.99 -2.71 -65.36
CA ARG A 350 6.31 -2.58 -63.93
C ARG A 350 5.14 -1.96 -63.15
N ASN A 351 4.51 -0.91 -63.68
CA ASN A 351 3.37 -0.26 -63.03
C ASN A 351 2.18 -1.22 -62.92
N LYS A 352 1.84 -1.95 -63.99
CA LYS A 352 0.73 -2.93 -63.96
C LYS A 352 1.01 -4.10 -63.03
N ILE A 353 2.26 -4.58 -62.97
CA ILE A 353 2.65 -5.59 -61.98
C ILE A 353 2.53 -5.01 -60.56
N GLY A 354 2.97 -3.77 -60.34
CA GLY A 354 2.84 -3.05 -59.08
C GLY A 354 1.38 -2.91 -58.63
N GLU A 355 0.48 -2.48 -59.50
CA GLU A 355 -0.96 -2.38 -59.22
C GLU A 355 -1.59 -3.73 -58.84
N VAL A 356 -1.19 -4.81 -59.52
CA VAL A 356 -1.68 -6.16 -59.21
C VAL A 356 -1.15 -6.63 -57.86
N MET A 357 0.14 -6.42 -57.59
CA MET A 357 0.79 -6.86 -56.36
C MET A 357 0.42 -5.98 -55.15
N GLY A 358 0.06 -4.71 -55.34
CA GLY A 358 -0.37 -3.81 -54.26
C GLY A 358 -1.60 -4.31 -53.49
N LYS A 359 -2.43 -5.16 -54.11
CA LYS A 359 -3.53 -5.86 -53.42
C LYS A 359 -3.06 -6.82 -52.33
N LEU A 360 -1.83 -7.35 -52.46
CA LEU A 360 -1.20 -8.15 -51.41
C LEU A 360 -0.79 -7.27 -50.23
N ASP A 361 -0.21 -6.11 -50.51
CA ASP A 361 0.20 -5.13 -49.49
C ASP A 361 -1.00 -4.64 -48.67
N GLU A 362 -2.13 -4.35 -49.33
CA GLU A 362 -3.40 -4.00 -48.68
C GLU A 362 -3.88 -5.10 -47.71
N LEU A 363 -3.79 -6.37 -48.13
CA LEU A 363 -4.20 -7.51 -47.31
C LEU A 363 -3.26 -7.72 -46.11
N GLU A 364 -1.95 -7.55 -46.30
CA GLU A 364 -0.97 -7.61 -45.22
C GLU A 364 -1.14 -6.45 -44.23
N ALA A 365 -1.48 -5.25 -44.70
CA ALA A 365 -1.80 -4.11 -43.86
C ALA A 365 -3.08 -4.37 -43.03
N GLU A 366 -4.13 -4.93 -43.63
CA GLU A 366 -5.36 -5.34 -42.93
C GLU A 366 -5.05 -6.36 -41.82
N PHE A 367 -4.20 -7.36 -42.11
CA PHE A 367 -3.75 -8.35 -41.14
C PHE A 367 -3.04 -7.70 -39.95
N LYS A 368 -2.02 -6.88 -40.21
CA LYS A 368 -1.24 -6.18 -39.18
C LYS A 368 -2.14 -5.30 -38.30
N ALA A 369 -3.07 -4.57 -38.90
CA ALA A 369 -4.02 -3.74 -38.17
C ALA A 369 -4.90 -4.57 -37.22
N LYS A 370 -5.43 -5.70 -37.70
CA LYS A 370 -6.26 -6.61 -36.87
C LYS A 370 -5.48 -7.21 -35.70
N ILE A 371 -4.23 -7.65 -35.92
CA ILE A 371 -3.39 -8.19 -34.85
C ILE A 371 -3.10 -7.12 -33.81
N LYS A 372 -2.65 -5.93 -34.24
CA LYS A 372 -2.34 -4.81 -33.35
C LYS A 372 -3.52 -4.44 -32.44
N MET A 373 -4.73 -4.35 -33.01
CA MET A 373 -5.95 -4.05 -32.23
C MET A 373 -6.23 -5.13 -31.16
N ARG A 374 -5.94 -6.41 -31.43
CA ARG A 374 -6.12 -7.49 -30.45
C ARG A 374 -5.07 -7.46 -29.36
N GLU A 375 -3.82 -7.20 -29.71
CA GLU A 375 -2.71 -7.05 -28.75
C GLU A 375 -2.90 -5.85 -27.81
N GLU A 376 -3.37 -4.71 -28.33
CA GLU A 376 -3.74 -3.55 -27.51
C GLU A 376 -4.86 -3.90 -26.53
N SER A 377 -5.88 -4.64 -26.98
CA SER A 377 -6.96 -5.10 -26.11
C SER A 377 -6.48 -6.08 -25.01
N VAL A 378 -5.44 -6.87 -25.28
CA VAL A 378 -4.77 -7.73 -24.28
C VAL A 378 -4.03 -6.88 -23.25
N ARG A 379 -3.21 -5.92 -23.70
CA ARG A 379 -2.45 -5.03 -22.82
C ARG A 379 -3.35 -4.22 -21.89
N SER A 380 -4.39 -3.57 -22.44
CA SER A 380 -5.33 -2.80 -21.62
C SER A 380 -6.02 -3.67 -20.57
N LEU A 381 -6.32 -4.94 -20.87
CA LEU A 381 -6.93 -5.84 -19.90
C LEU A 381 -5.96 -6.20 -18.75
N GLN A 382 -4.68 -6.38 -19.06
CA GLN A 382 -3.62 -6.62 -18.08
C GLN A 382 -3.43 -5.39 -17.18
N GLU A 383 -3.29 -4.20 -17.78
CA GLU A 383 -3.14 -2.93 -17.05
C GLU A 383 -4.28 -2.69 -16.06
N LEU A 384 -5.55 -2.86 -16.49
CA LEU A 384 -6.71 -2.75 -15.60
C LEU A 384 -6.65 -3.74 -14.43
N THR A 385 -6.23 -4.98 -14.71
CA THR A 385 -6.13 -6.02 -13.68
C THR A 385 -5.04 -5.70 -12.67
N ASP A 386 -3.88 -5.23 -13.15
CA ASP A 386 -2.73 -4.88 -12.30
C ASP A 386 -3.07 -3.70 -11.38
N ILE A 387 -3.75 -2.67 -11.90
CA ILE A 387 -4.20 -1.52 -11.12
C ILE A 387 -5.14 -1.98 -9.98
N ILE A 388 -6.20 -2.73 -10.31
CA ILE A 388 -7.17 -3.17 -9.31
C ILE A 388 -6.52 -4.12 -8.30
N SER A 389 -5.64 -5.02 -8.75
CA SER A 389 -4.91 -5.93 -7.88
C SER A 389 -4.02 -5.18 -6.91
N SER A 390 -3.27 -4.18 -7.37
CA SER A 390 -2.43 -3.34 -6.51
C SER A 390 -3.26 -2.64 -5.41
N LYS A 391 -4.43 -2.10 -5.77
CA LYS A 391 -5.34 -1.45 -4.83
C LYS A 391 -5.90 -2.42 -3.79
N ILE A 392 -6.36 -3.61 -4.20
CA ILE A 392 -6.80 -4.67 -3.28
C ILE A 392 -5.66 -5.13 -2.35
N ASN A 393 -4.43 -5.28 -2.87
CA ASN A 393 -3.27 -5.64 -2.06
C ASN A 393 -2.95 -4.59 -0.99
N SER A 394 -3.08 -3.31 -1.35
CA SER A 394 -2.88 -2.20 -0.41
C SER A 394 -3.87 -2.26 0.75
N LEU A 395 -5.16 -2.53 0.47
CA LEU A 395 -6.17 -2.74 1.51
C LEU A 395 -5.91 -4.01 2.34
N LEU A 396 -5.44 -5.10 1.73
CA LEU A 396 -5.04 -6.31 2.43
C LEU A 396 -3.94 -6.02 3.45
N ASP A 397 -2.91 -5.27 3.08
CA ASP A 397 -1.77 -4.99 3.95
C ASP A 397 -2.15 -4.07 5.12
N LEU A 398 -3.00 -3.07 4.87
CA LEU A 398 -3.58 -2.23 5.94
C LEU A 398 -4.40 -3.08 6.92
N LYS A 399 -5.23 -4.00 6.42
CA LYS A 399 -6.04 -4.91 7.26
C LYS A 399 -5.19 -5.91 8.05
N LYS A 400 -4.11 -6.42 7.45
CA LYS A 400 -3.14 -7.30 8.15
C LYS A 400 -2.47 -6.55 9.29
N LYS A 401 -2.01 -5.32 9.04
CA LYS A 401 -1.39 -4.48 10.08
C LYS A 401 -2.36 -4.23 11.24
N ALA A 402 -3.61 -3.86 10.94
CA ALA A 402 -4.64 -3.68 11.96
C ALA A 402 -4.90 -4.97 12.76
N LEU A 403 -4.90 -6.14 12.11
CA LEU A 403 -5.03 -7.42 12.80
C LEU A 403 -3.81 -7.71 13.70
N THR A 404 -2.59 -7.47 13.24
CA THR A 404 -1.38 -7.66 14.05
C THR A 404 -1.39 -6.77 15.29
N GLU A 405 -1.67 -5.47 15.13
CA GLU A 405 -1.80 -4.53 16.25
C GLU A 405 -2.90 -4.97 17.23
N PHE A 406 -4.00 -5.51 16.71
CA PHE A 406 -5.09 -6.04 17.53
C PHE A 406 -4.70 -7.34 18.27
N GLU A 407 -3.85 -8.17 17.68
CA GLU A 407 -3.36 -9.41 18.30
C GLU A 407 -2.34 -9.16 19.42
N GLU A 408 -1.70 -7.99 19.43
CA GLU A 408 -0.81 -7.55 20.51
C GLU A 408 -1.55 -7.14 21.79
N LEU A 409 -2.88 -7.00 21.76
CA LEU A 409 -3.66 -6.54 22.90
C LEU A 409 -3.59 -7.50 24.09
N GLY A 410 -3.33 -6.91 25.25
CA GLY A 410 -3.30 -7.59 26.53
C GLY A 410 -1.88 -7.94 27.00
N ILE A 411 -1.81 -8.68 28.09
CA ILE A 411 -0.60 -9.00 28.83
C ILE A 411 -0.18 -10.44 28.62
N GLU A 412 1.09 -10.74 28.85
CA GLU A 412 1.68 -12.08 28.62
C GLU A 412 1.39 -13.11 29.72
N ILE A 413 0.70 -12.69 30.78
CA ILE A 413 0.23 -13.59 31.83
C ILE A 413 -0.84 -14.50 31.23
N LYS A 414 -0.65 -15.82 31.31
CA LYS A 414 -1.66 -16.78 30.86
C LYS A 414 -2.65 -17.09 31.98
N THR A 415 -3.91 -16.70 31.79
CA THR A 415 -5.02 -17.08 32.67
C THR A 415 -5.95 -18.05 31.92
N ARG A 416 -6.49 -19.07 32.61
CA ARG A 416 -7.44 -20.03 32.01
C ARG A 416 -8.90 -19.63 32.19
N ARG A 417 -9.16 -18.71 33.13
CA ARG A 417 -10.49 -18.24 33.54
C ARG A 417 -10.36 -16.78 33.96
N ILE A 418 -11.49 -16.07 33.96
CA ILE A 418 -11.55 -14.71 34.50
C ILE A 418 -11.03 -14.73 35.94
N THR A 419 -10.09 -13.83 36.21
CA THR A 419 -9.35 -13.74 37.47
C THR A 419 -9.43 -12.30 37.97
N VAL A 420 -9.68 -12.11 39.27
CA VAL A 420 -9.72 -10.77 39.88
C VAL A 420 -8.41 -10.52 40.63
N VAL A 421 -7.81 -9.35 40.41
CA VAL A 421 -6.63 -8.88 41.12
C VAL A 421 -7.02 -7.65 41.91
N TYR A 422 -6.88 -7.72 43.23
CA TYR A 422 -7.12 -6.60 44.11
C TYR A 422 -5.85 -5.80 44.34
N VAL A 423 -5.88 -4.52 44.00
CA VAL A 423 -4.82 -3.55 44.31
C VAL A 423 -5.28 -2.68 45.49
N PRO A 424 -4.61 -2.74 46.64
CA PRO A 424 -5.05 -2.03 47.83
C PRO A 424 -4.72 -0.53 47.81
N PHE A 425 -5.52 0.27 48.47
CA PHE A 425 -5.19 1.67 48.79
C PHE A 425 -5.86 2.05 50.11
N TYR A 426 -5.44 3.13 50.75
CA TYR A 426 -6.11 3.63 51.95
C TYR A 426 -7.05 4.77 51.60
N ILE A 427 -8.19 4.79 52.28
CA ILE A 427 -9.14 5.90 52.28
C ILE A 427 -9.08 6.53 53.68
N ILE A 428 -8.87 7.83 53.71
CA ILE A 428 -8.93 8.66 54.90
C ILE A 428 -10.14 9.56 54.76
N CYS A 429 -11.10 9.41 55.66
CA CYS A 429 -12.23 10.32 55.77
C CYS A 429 -11.96 11.32 56.88
N PHE A 430 -11.98 12.60 56.53
CA PHE A 430 -12.00 13.70 57.48
C PHE A 430 -13.43 14.18 57.66
N ARG A 431 -13.82 14.49 58.89
CA ARG A 431 -15.13 15.05 59.20
C ARG A 431 -14.99 16.46 59.77
N ARG A 432 -15.82 17.36 59.26
CA ARG A 432 -16.05 18.70 59.82
C ARG A 432 -17.55 18.91 59.95
N LYS A 433 -18.07 18.88 61.17
CA LYS A 433 -19.53 18.88 61.42
C LYS A 433 -20.21 17.76 60.61
N SER A 434 -21.07 18.10 59.65
CA SER A 434 -21.76 17.17 58.75
C SER A 434 -21.01 16.92 57.43
N GLU A 435 -19.98 17.70 57.12
CA GLU A 435 -19.23 17.57 55.87
C GLU A 435 -18.12 16.54 56.02
N ARG A 436 -17.97 15.69 55.00
CA ARG A 436 -16.87 14.75 54.87
C ARG A 436 -15.94 15.18 53.73
N ARG A 437 -14.66 14.89 53.90
CA ARG A 437 -13.63 15.08 52.88
C ARG A 437 -12.78 13.83 52.81
N TYR A 438 -12.57 13.34 51.60
CA TYR A 438 -11.81 12.14 51.35
C TYR A 438 -10.39 12.47 50.90
N VAL A 439 -9.44 11.68 51.37
CA VAL A 439 -8.08 11.62 50.82
C VAL A 439 -7.74 10.16 50.68
N THR A 440 -7.13 9.82 49.56
CA THR A 440 -6.67 8.48 49.28
C THR A 440 -5.14 8.41 49.32
N ILE A 441 -4.62 7.24 49.70
CA ILE A 441 -3.19 6.93 49.61
C ILE A 441 -3.09 5.66 48.77
N PRO A 442 -2.61 5.74 47.52
CA PRO A 442 -2.53 4.60 46.60
C PRO A 442 -1.49 3.58 47.05
N THR A 443 -1.47 2.40 46.42
CA THR A 443 -0.34 1.45 46.57
C THR A 443 0.97 2.19 46.27
N SER A 444 1.99 1.95 47.10
CA SER A 444 3.25 2.70 47.04
C SER A 444 4.48 1.81 47.12
N MET A 445 5.54 2.28 46.47
CA MET A 445 6.90 1.86 46.76
C MET A 445 7.38 2.49 48.06
N VAL A 446 8.09 1.72 48.87
CA VAL A 446 8.64 2.17 50.15
C VAL A 446 10.09 2.55 49.98
N GLU A 447 10.38 3.84 50.09
CA GLU A 447 11.71 4.43 49.91
C GLU A 447 12.61 4.21 51.14
N SER A 448 13.91 4.46 50.95
CA SER A 448 14.90 4.51 52.03
C SER A 448 15.32 5.95 52.32
N MET A 449 15.67 6.24 53.58
CA MET A 449 16.23 7.55 53.97
C MET A 449 17.56 7.88 53.27
N GLY A 450 18.30 6.87 52.76
CA GLY A 450 19.64 7.03 52.21
C GLY A 450 19.77 7.90 50.95
N GLY A 451 18.66 8.24 50.30
CA GLY A 451 18.62 9.11 49.10
C GLY A 451 17.84 10.41 49.25
N LEU A 452 17.28 10.71 50.43
CA LEU A 452 16.37 11.84 50.65
C LEU A 452 17.05 12.98 51.42
N THR A 453 16.94 14.21 50.92
CA THR A 453 17.30 15.42 51.65
C THR A 453 16.22 15.71 52.70
N LYS A 454 16.56 15.64 54.00
CA LYS A 454 15.62 15.94 55.10
C LYS A 454 15.01 17.34 54.92
N VAL A 455 13.68 17.43 54.81
CA VAL A 455 12.96 18.71 54.67
C VAL A 455 12.52 19.16 56.06
N LYS A 456 12.98 20.33 56.50
CA LYS A 456 12.54 20.92 57.78
C LYS A 456 11.16 21.56 57.62
N SER A 457 10.08 20.86 57.98
CA SER A 457 8.74 21.45 58.15
C SER A 457 8.43 21.80 59.61
N LEU A 458 7.54 22.77 59.83
CA LEU A 458 7.07 23.23 61.16
C LEU A 458 6.35 22.14 62.00
N ILE A 459 5.99 21.03 61.35
CA ILE A 459 5.63 19.75 61.95
C ILE A 459 6.50 18.77 61.16
N GLY A 460 7.67 18.38 61.65
CA GLY A 460 8.71 17.62 60.92
C GLY A 460 8.35 16.16 60.62
N LEU A 461 7.15 15.95 60.09
CA LEU A 461 6.65 14.71 59.51
C LEU A 461 6.70 14.75 57.97
N SER A 462 7.18 15.83 57.33
CA SER A 462 7.24 15.94 55.86
C SER A 462 8.02 14.81 55.21
N ASP A 463 9.05 14.31 55.89
CA ASP A 463 9.89 13.20 55.43
C ASP A 463 9.11 11.87 55.44
N VAL A 464 8.05 11.72 56.24
CA VAL A 464 7.18 10.53 56.21
C VAL A 464 6.34 10.48 54.93
N LYS A 465 6.09 11.62 54.28
CA LYS A 465 5.37 11.63 53.00
C LYS A 465 6.23 11.05 51.88
N SER A 466 7.55 11.26 51.91
CA SER A 466 8.47 10.71 50.91
C SER A 466 8.80 9.22 51.13
N LEU A 467 8.46 8.65 52.30
CA LEU A 467 8.56 7.21 52.57
C LEU A 467 7.71 6.38 51.60
N LEU A 468 6.51 6.86 51.26
CA LEU A 468 5.56 6.16 50.40
C LEU A 468 5.48 6.87 49.05
N LYS A 469 6.25 6.40 48.08
CA LYS A 469 6.21 6.89 46.72
C LYS A 469 5.11 6.15 45.93
N PRO A 470 4.03 6.83 45.52
CA PRO A 470 2.93 6.18 44.83
C PRO A 470 3.35 5.63 43.47
N PHE A 471 2.69 4.56 43.03
CA PHE A 471 2.76 4.11 41.65
C PHE A 471 1.87 5.03 40.80
N PRO A 472 2.43 5.78 39.82
CA PRO A 472 1.71 6.88 39.16
C PRO A 472 0.36 6.49 38.56
N HIS A 473 0.28 5.36 37.85
CA HIS A 473 -0.96 4.99 37.17
C HIS A 473 -2.02 4.48 38.16
N ILE A 474 -1.60 3.84 39.25
CA ILE A 474 -2.50 3.50 40.36
C ILE A 474 -2.98 4.76 41.09
N GLU A 475 -2.12 5.76 41.27
CA GLU A 475 -2.48 7.05 41.86
C GLU A 475 -3.55 7.76 41.02
N GLU A 476 -3.37 7.84 39.71
CA GLU A 476 -4.37 8.40 38.79
C GLU A 476 -5.73 7.70 38.91
N LEU A 477 -5.75 6.36 38.89
CA LEU A 477 -6.99 5.59 39.06
C LEU A 477 -7.68 5.83 40.42
N VAL A 478 -6.90 5.94 41.49
CA VAL A 478 -7.43 6.18 42.83
C VAL A 478 -7.89 7.63 43.01
N ASN A 479 -7.32 8.58 42.26
CA ASN A 479 -7.82 9.95 42.17
C ASN A 479 -9.19 10.00 41.46
N GLU A 480 -9.35 9.29 40.35
CA GLU A 480 -10.66 9.13 39.67
C GLU A 480 -11.72 8.50 40.60
N PHE A 481 -11.31 7.50 41.38
CA PHE A 481 -12.17 6.93 42.43
C PHE A 481 -12.59 7.97 43.47
N THR A 482 -11.69 8.89 43.83
CA THR A 482 -11.99 9.96 44.82
C THR A 482 -13.00 10.95 44.24
N LEU A 483 -12.88 11.30 42.95
CA LEU A 483 -13.89 12.10 42.26
C LEU A 483 -15.26 11.41 42.24
N LEU A 484 -15.29 10.09 41.97
CA LEU A 484 -16.53 9.32 42.01
C LEU A 484 -17.21 9.36 43.39
N LEU A 485 -16.45 9.35 44.48
CA LEU A 485 -17.01 9.53 45.83
C LEU A 485 -17.63 10.91 46.03
N GLU A 486 -17.01 11.96 45.49
CA GLU A 486 -17.52 13.33 45.62
C GLU A 486 -18.79 13.55 44.77
N GLU A 487 -18.88 12.91 43.62
CA GLU A 487 -19.98 13.07 42.66
C GLU A 487 -21.19 12.16 42.92
N ASN A 488 -21.00 11.03 43.61
CA ASN A 488 -22.05 10.03 43.84
C ASN A 488 -22.36 9.84 45.34
N PRO A 489 -23.39 10.55 45.88
CA PRO A 489 -23.75 10.47 47.30
C PRO A 489 -24.16 9.08 47.80
N VAL A 490 -24.75 8.25 46.94
CA VAL A 490 -25.15 6.88 47.32
C VAL A 490 -23.90 6.03 47.54
N PHE A 491 -22.95 6.10 46.59
CA PHE A 491 -21.68 5.40 46.69
C PHE A 491 -20.82 5.92 47.84
N GLU A 492 -20.80 7.23 48.07
CA GLU A 492 -20.15 7.85 49.23
C GLU A 492 -20.69 7.29 50.55
N ALA A 493 -22.01 7.18 50.69
CA ALA A 493 -22.64 6.69 51.90
C ALA A 493 -22.27 5.23 52.19
N GLU A 494 -22.25 4.37 51.16
CA GLU A 494 -21.81 2.97 51.27
C GLU A 494 -20.36 2.87 51.75
N ILE A 495 -19.47 3.67 51.17
CA ILE A 495 -18.05 3.69 51.53
C ILE A 495 -17.84 4.26 52.93
N ALA A 496 -18.60 5.28 53.32
CA ALA A 496 -18.53 5.87 54.65
C ALA A 496 -19.01 4.90 55.74
N GLU A 497 -20.09 4.16 55.50
CA GLU A 497 -20.58 3.13 56.42
C GLU A 497 -19.55 2.02 56.59
N ALA A 498 -19.04 1.48 55.48
CA ALA A 498 -18.03 0.43 55.50
C ALA A 498 -16.72 0.91 56.16
N GLY A 499 -16.30 2.14 55.87
CA GLY A 499 -15.11 2.78 56.45
C GLY A 499 -15.22 3.00 57.95
N SER A 500 -16.38 3.45 58.44
CA SER A 500 -16.64 3.59 59.87
C SER A 500 -16.59 2.24 60.60
N LYS A 501 -17.08 1.16 59.97
CA LYS A 501 -17.07 -0.19 60.54
C LYS A 501 -15.66 -0.80 60.59
N LEU A 502 -14.86 -0.57 59.56
CA LEU A 502 -13.52 -1.14 59.39
C LEU A 502 -12.38 -0.18 59.78
N ASN A 503 -12.71 0.94 60.44
CA ASN A 503 -11.75 1.96 60.84
C ASN A 503 -10.62 1.35 61.69
N ILE A 504 -9.38 1.46 61.20
CA ILE A 504 -8.20 0.92 61.90
C ILE A 504 -7.97 1.60 63.25
N LEU A 505 -8.45 2.82 63.44
CA LEU A 505 -8.31 3.57 64.68
C LEU A 505 -9.27 3.10 65.77
N LYS A 506 -10.36 2.38 65.45
CA LYS A 506 -11.30 1.84 66.45
C LYS A 506 -10.81 0.56 67.14
N SER A 507 -9.92 -0.20 66.50
CA SER A 507 -9.42 -1.46 67.05
C SER A 507 -8.24 -1.24 67.99
N LYS A 508 -8.38 -1.64 69.27
CA LYS A 508 -7.29 -1.58 70.27
C LYS A 508 -6.02 -2.33 69.82
N SER A 509 -6.18 -3.46 69.14
CA SER A 509 -5.06 -4.23 68.61
C SER A 509 -4.32 -3.48 67.50
N LEU A 510 -5.04 -2.89 66.54
CA LEU A 510 -4.45 -2.11 65.46
C LEU A 510 -3.83 -0.81 65.97
N ARG A 511 -4.43 -0.14 66.97
CA ARG A 511 -3.80 1.01 67.65
C ARG A 511 -2.47 0.62 68.30
N LYS A 512 -2.37 -0.57 68.91
CA LYS A 512 -1.10 -1.09 69.44
C LYS A 512 -0.06 -1.30 68.32
N SER A 513 -0.46 -1.90 67.20
CA SER A 513 0.39 -2.04 66.01
C SER A 513 0.86 -0.69 65.46
N ILE A 514 -0.02 0.32 65.37
CA ILE A 514 0.35 1.68 64.96
C ILE A 514 1.41 2.23 65.93
N LYS A 515 1.21 2.09 67.24
CA LYS A 515 2.17 2.56 68.26
C LYS A 515 3.55 1.90 68.08
N GLU A 516 3.59 0.59 67.86
CA GLU A 516 4.83 -0.15 67.60
C GLU A 516 5.50 0.27 66.29
N GLY A 517 4.71 0.50 65.23
CA GLY A 517 5.18 1.00 63.94
C GLY A 517 5.77 2.41 64.01
N LEU A 518 5.14 3.31 64.78
CA LEU A 518 5.64 4.67 65.01
C LEU A 518 7.03 4.65 65.66
N LYS A 519 7.24 3.78 66.65
CA LYS A 519 8.56 3.59 67.25
C LYS A 519 9.60 3.15 66.20
N LYS A 520 9.28 2.13 65.41
CA LYS A 520 10.17 1.61 64.35
C LYS A 520 10.51 2.67 63.29
N LEU A 521 9.56 3.53 62.92
CA LEU A 521 9.80 4.63 61.98
C LEU A 521 10.67 5.73 62.60
N CYS A 522 10.50 6.03 63.88
CA CYS A 522 11.38 6.94 64.63
C CYS A 522 12.81 6.38 64.72
N ASP A 523 12.97 5.08 64.99
CA ASP A 523 14.27 4.38 65.00
C ASP A 523 14.95 4.36 63.60
N GLU A 524 14.18 4.61 62.55
CA GLU A 524 14.64 4.80 61.16
C GLU A 524 14.84 6.27 60.79
N GLU A 525 14.70 7.20 61.75
CA GLU A 525 14.88 8.64 61.59
C GLU A 525 13.91 9.33 60.63
N TRP A 526 12.75 8.72 60.34
CA TRP A 526 11.70 9.36 59.53
C TRP A 526 11.06 10.57 60.24
N PHE A 527 11.18 10.63 61.57
CA PHE A 527 10.81 11.76 62.43
C PHE A 527 11.51 11.64 63.79
N SER A 528 11.46 12.70 64.59
CA SER A 528 12.12 12.83 65.90
C SER A 528 11.34 12.21 67.07
N GLU A 529 12.02 11.99 68.20
CA GLU A 529 11.37 11.51 69.45
C GLU A 529 10.29 12.47 69.98
N ASN A 530 10.45 13.77 69.75
CA ASN A 530 9.44 14.78 70.11
C ASN A 530 8.16 14.59 69.28
N GLU A 531 8.31 14.28 67.99
CA GLU A 531 7.19 13.99 67.10
C GLU A 531 6.55 12.66 67.43
N LEU A 532 7.34 11.64 67.79
CA LEU A 532 6.84 10.36 68.28
C LEU A 532 5.94 10.56 69.51
N SER A 533 6.37 11.37 70.47
CA SER A 533 5.62 11.69 71.69
C SER A 533 4.29 12.39 71.38
N LEU A 534 4.31 13.34 70.42
CA LEU A 534 3.10 14.00 69.93
C LEU A 534 2.13 13.01 69.26
N LEU A 535 2.64 12.15 68.38
CA LEU A 535 1.87 11.15 67.65
C LEU A 535 1.23 10.13 68.60
N TYR A 536 1.92 9.70 69.66
CA TYR A 536 1.32 8.86 70.71
C TYR A 536 0.16 9.56 71.43
N ARG A 537 0.32 10.84 71.77
CA ARG A 537 -0.75 11.63 72.40
C ARG A 537 -1.97 11.77 71.49
N ILE A 538 -1.75 11.98 70.18
CA ILE A 538 -2.83 12.07 69.20
C ILE A 538 -3.52 10.72 69.05
N LEU A 539 -2.77 9.63 68.87
CA LEU A 539 -3.30 8.27 68.73
C LEU A 539 -4.14 7.85 69.95
N GLY A 540 -3.75 8.28 71.15
CA GLY A 540 -4.48 8.04 72.40
C GLY A 540 -5.91 8.56 72.40
N LYS A 541 -6.21 9.64 71.66
CA LYS A 541 -7.56 10.24 71.57
C LYS A 541 -8.58 9.36 70.87
N TYR A 542 -8.13 8.41 70.06
CA TYR A 542 -8.99 7.42 69.40
C TYR A 542 -9.15 6.15 70.25
N GLY A 543 -8.62 6.18 71.48
CA GLY A 543 -8.45 5.04 72.38
C GLY A 543 -9.53 4.81 73.42
N ASP A 544 -10.32 5.85 73.70
CA ASP A 544 -11.34 5.92 74.74
C ASP A 544 -12.71 5.43 74.28
#